data_AF-A0A6A4ZDZ9-F1
#
_entry.id   AF-A0A6A4ZDZ9-F1
#
_cell.length_a   1.000
_cell.length_b   1.000
_cell.length_c   1.000
_cell.angle_alpha   90.00
_cell.angle_beta   90.00
_cell.angle_gamma   90.00
#
_symmetry.space_group_name_H-M   'P 1'
#
loop_
_entity.id
_entity.type
_entity.pdbx_description
1 polymer ?
#
loop_
_entity_poly.entity_id
_entity_poly.type
_entity_poly.pdbx_seq_one_letter_code
_entity_poly.pdbx_strand_id
1 'polypeptide(L)'
;MSARHDTSLDDIRGMRVAKSTKSGYKSGLNQIKKWIVSNGSPNMLNEDGSINLDGFQYPAFLAFIQWAYQNTTNKPGTLASYRCAIKDYYKRQGVPLPSQYDDDMKDLFQGMRRHHAEQTQSGGIKESGKRPMGLSTYESLSLASLKLMDGGFSHLFLALSWNLMCR
;
A
#
# COMPACT_ATOMS: atom_id res chain seq x y z
N MET A 1 12.53 -27.39 -24.70
CA MET A 1 11.32 -28.06 -24.19
C MET A 1 10.35 -26.99 -23.70
N SER A 2 9.13 -26.98 -24.24
CA SER A 2 8.20 -25.85 -24.18
C SER A 2 7.50 -25.75 -22.81
N ALA A 3 7.83 -24.72 -22.03
CA ALA A 3 7.35 -24.48 -20.66
C ALA A 3 5.84 -24.19 -20.52
N ARG A 4 5.04 -24.43 -21.56
CA ARG A 4 3.60 -24.15 -21.61
C ARG A 4 2.72 -25.29 -21.12
N HIS A 5 3.26 -26.48 -20.88
CA HIS A 5 2.45 -27.68 -20.64
C HIS A 5 1.86 -27.82 -19.22
N ASP A 6 2.27 -27.00 -18.25
CA ASP A 6 1.81 -27.07 -16.85
C ASP A 6 1.13 -25.80 -16.33
N THR A 7 0.76 -24.85 -17.21
CA THR A 7 0.15 -23.59 -16.75
C THR A 7 -1.36 -23.75 -16.57
N SER A 8 -1.85 -23.74 -15.33
CA SER A 8 -3.30 -23.77 -15.03
C SER A 8 -3.99 -22.48 -15.51
N LEU A 9 -5.30 -22.54 -15.77
CA LEU A 9 -6.11 -21.35 -16.05
C LEU A 9 -6.01 -20.31 -14.92
N ASP A 10 -5.83 -20.75 -13.68
CA ASP A 10 -5.59 -19.86 -12.54
C ASP A 10 -4.20 -19.23 -12.55
N ASP A 11 -3.19 -19.95 -13.05
CA ASP A 11 -1.85 -19.39 -13.25
C ASP A 11 -1.87 -18.32 -14.34
N ILE A 12 -2.57 -18.57 -15.46
CA ILE A 12 -2.76 -17.60 -16.54
C ILE A 12 -3.50 -16.36 -16.02
N ARG A 13 -4.59 -16.52 -15.28
CA ARG A 13 -5.30 -15.41 -14.62
C ARG A 13 -4.41 -14.68 -13.63
N GLY A 14 -3.58 -15.41 -12.90
CA GLY A 14 -2.61 -14.90 -11.97
C GLY A 14 -1.49 -14.11 -12.64
N MET A 15 -1.10 -14.43 -13.88
CA MET A 15 -0.05 -13.69 -14.60
C MET A 15 -0.43 -12.22 -14.88
N ARG A 16 -1.72 -11.86 -14.79
CA ARG A 16 -2.20 -10.47 -14.88
C ARG A 16 -1.54 -9.52 -13.87
N VAL A 17 -1.07 -10.04 -12.73
CA VAL A 17 -0.59 -9.24 -11.60
C VAL A 17 0.85 -9.63 -11.27
N ALA A 18 1.73 -8.64 -11.14
CA ALA A 18 3.13 -8.86 -10.76
C ALA A 18 3.24 -9.55 -9.38
N LYS A 19 4.30 -10.33 -9.17
CA LYS A 19 4.52 -11.07 -7.90
C LYS A 19 4.49 -10.16 -6.67
N SER A 20 5.10 -8.97 -6.77
CA SER A 20 5.08 -7.95 -5.71
C SER A 20 3.66 -7.48 -5.37
N THR A 21 2.84 -7.23 -6.40
CA THR A 21 1.45 -6.82 -6.23
C THR A 21 0.58 -7.94 -5.66
N LYS A 22 0.81 -9.21 -6.04
CA LYS A 22 0.15 -10.36 -5.40
C LYS A 22 0.44 -10.44 -3.91
N SER A 23 1.70 -10.22 -3.51
CA SER A 23 2.10 -10.16 -2.11
C SER A 23 1.40 -9.00 -1.38
N GLY A 24 1.36 -7.82 -2.01
CA GLY A 24 0.64 -6.66 -1.49
C GLY A 24 -0.85 -6.94 -1.27
N TYR A 25 -1.53 -7.56 -2.23
CA TYR A 25 -2.94 -7.94 -2.08
C TYR A 25 -3.16 -8.99 -0.99
N LYS A 26 -2.29 -10.00 -0.89
CA LYS A 26 -2.35 -10.98 0.20
C LYS A 26 -2.21 -10.31 1.56
N SER A 27 -1.26 -9.38 1.69
CA SER A 27 -1.09 -8.58 2.91
C SER A 27 -2.35 -7.76 3.22
N GLY A 28 -2.90 -7.08 2.23
CA GLY A 28 -4.13 -6.30 2.38
C GLY A 28 -5.34 -7.13 2.81
N LEU A 29 -5.56 -8.29 2.18
CA LEU A 29 -6.62 -9.22 2.57
C LEU A 29 -6.42 -9.75 3.99
N ASN A 30 -5.18 -10.01 4.41
CA ASN A 30 -4.90 -10.44 5.79
C ASN A 30 -5.22 -9.35 6.82
N GLN A 31 -5.03 -8.07 6.49
CA GLN A 31 -5.44 -6.96 7.38
C GLN A 31 -6.97 -6.90 7.51
N ILE A 32 -7.69 -7.09 6.40
CA ILE A 32 -9.17 -7.17 6.43
C ILE A 32 -9.61 -8.36 7.29
N LYS A 33 -9.00 -9.54 7.12
CA LYS A 33 -9.32 -10.72 7.95
C LYS A 33 -9.08 -10.47 9.43
N LYS A 34 -7.94 -9.87 9.79
CA LYS A 34 -7.66 -9.51 11.19
C LYS A 34 -8.74 -8.58 11.74
N TRP A 35 -9.16 -7.59 10.97
CA TRP A 35 -10.24 -6.71 11.38
C TRP A 35 -11.57 -7.44 11.55
N ILE A 36 -11.93 -8.35 10.62
CA ILE A 36 -13.15 -9.17 10.73
C ILE A 36 -13.13 -10.01 12.01
N VAL A 37 -12.00 -10.63 12.35
CA VAL A 37 -11.87 -11.43 13.59
C VAL A 37 -12.06 -10.56 14.84
N SER A 38 -11.61 -9.30 14.82
CA SER A 38 -11.68 -8.43 15.99
C SER A 38 -12.98 -7.61 16.11
N ASN A 39 -13.61 -7.25 15.00
CA ASN A 39 -14.72 -6.28 14.97
C ASN A 39 -15.91 -6.75 14.10
N GLY A 40 -15.73 -7.80 13.31
CA GLY A 40 -16.72 -8.29 12.36
C GLY A 40 -17.58 -9.41 12.93
N SER A 41 -18.45 -9.93 12.07
CA SER A 41 -19.30 -11.08 12.38
C SER A 41 -18.66 -12.38 11.84
N PRO A 42 -18.82 -13.53 12.51
CA PRO A 42 -18.26 -14.81 12.07
C PRO A 42 -18.66 -15.21 10.64
N ASN A 43 -19.86 -14.82 10.20
CA ASN A 43 -20.36 -15.09 8.83
C ASN A 43 -19.60 -14.36 7.71
N MET A 44 -18.72 -13.42 8.05
CA MET A 44 -17.86 -12.70 7.09
C MET A 44 -16.62 -13.50 6.71
N LEU A 45 -16.37 -14.64 7.36
CA LEU A 45 -15.33 -15.60 7.00
C LEU A 45 -15.97 -16.92 6.59
N ASN A 46 -15.33 -17.58 5.62
CA ASN A 46 -15.61 -18.97 5.28
C ASN A 46 -14.94 -19.90 6.31
N GLU A 47 -15.32 -21.17 6.31
CA GLU A 47 -14.75 -22.19 7.21
C GLU A 47 -13.23 -22.35 7.07
N ASP A 48 -12.69 -22.10 5.86
CA ASP A 48 -11.25 -22.11 5.56
C ASP A 48 -10.51 -20.82 6.01
N GLY A 49 -11.23 -19.88 6.63
CA GLY A 49 -10.71 -18.58 7.04
C GLY A 49 -10.47 -17.60 5.89
N SER A 50 -10.95 -17.89 4.67
CA SER A 50 -11.04 -16.91 3.59
C SER A 50 -12.19 -15.93 3.82
N ILE A 51 -12.16 -14.79 3.13
CA ILE A 51 -13.24 -13.80 3.28
C ILE A 51 -14.46 -14.34 2.56
N ASN A 52 -15.58 -14.45 3.28
CA ASN A 52 -16.87 -14.79 2.70
C ASN A 52 -17.41 -13.54 1.98
N LEU A 53 -17.52 -13.61 0.66
CA LEU A 53 -18.01 -12.49 -0.15
C LEU A 53 -19.51 -12.24 0.01
N ASP A 54 -20.29 -13.21 0.53
CA ASP A 54 -21.72 -13.02 0.81
C ASP A 54 -21.94 -12.28 2.12
N GLY A 55 -21.10 -12.54 3.13
CA GLY A 55 -21.14 -11.85 4.42
C GLY A 55 -20.38 -10.52 4.45
N PHE A 56 -19.21 -10.45 3.81
CA PHE A 56 -18.36 -9.25 3.77
C PHE A 56 -18.68 -8.38 2.54
N GLN A 57 -19.77 -7.62 2.66
CA GLN A 57 -20.26 -6.72 1.63
C GLN A 57 -19.68 -5.31 1.72
N TYR A 58 -20.04 -4.45 0.77
CA TYR A 58 -19.60 -3.05 0.70
C TYR A 58 -19.68 -2.26 2.03
N PRO A 59 -20.77 -2.33 2.82
CA PRO A 59 -20.84 -1.63 4.11
C PRO A 59 -19.81 -2.12 5.14
N ALA A 60 -19.54 -3.43 5.16
CA ALA A 60 -18.51 -4.00 6.04
C ALA A 60 -17.11 -3.53 5.61
N PHE A 61 -16.87 -3.39 4.31
CA PHE A 61 -15.62 -2.80 3.80
C PHE A 61 -15.49 -1.31 4.18
N LEU A 62 -16.57 -0.53 4.13
CA LEU A 62 -16.55 0.86 4.60
C LEU A 62 -16.24 0.95 6.10
N ALA A 63 -16.84 0.10 6.93
CA ALA A 63 -16.56 0.04 8.35
C ALA A 63 -15.08 -0.31 8.63
N PHE A 64 -14.50 -1.23 7.85
CA PHE A 64 -13.07 -1.52 7.88
C PHE A 64 -12.22 -0.29 7.52
N ILE A 65 -12.55 0.42 6.44
CA ILE A 65 -11.80 1.61 6.00
C ILE A 65 -11.87 2.73 7.05
N GLN A 66 -13.05 2.96 7.63
CA GLN A 66 -13.24 3.93 8.71
C GLN A 66 -12.41 3.55 9.93
N TRP A 67 -12.49 2.28 10.37
CA TRP A 67 -11.70 1.79 11.49
C TRP A 67 -10.20 1.94 11.21
N ALA A 68 -9.73 1.55 10.02
CA ALA A 68 -8.33 1.65 9.65
C ALA A 68 -7.86 3.11 9.62
N TYR A 69 -8.68 4.03 9.13
CA TYR A 69 -8.35 5.45 9.11
C TYR A 69 -8.25 6.05 10.52
N GLN A 70 -9.08 5.60 11.46
CA GLN A 70 -9.10 6.12 12.84
C GLN A 70 -8.05 5.47 13.75
N ASN A 71 -7.76 4.18 13.56
CA ASN A 71 -6.97 3.37 14.49
C ASN A 71 -5.55 3.07 13.98
N THR A 72 -5.21 3.50 12.76
CA THR A 72 -3.89 3.28 12.18
C THR A 72 -3.32 4.57 11.59
N THR A 73 -1.99 4.65 11.51
CA THR A 73 -1.27 5.74 10.83
C THR A 73 -1.15 5.50 9.32
N ASN A 74 -2.02 4.66 8.75
CA ASN A 74 -1.95 4.29 7.34
C ASN A 74 -2.25 5.48 6.44
N LYS A 75 -1.36 5.71 5.47
CA LYS A 75 -1.58 6.74 4.45
C LYS A 75 -2.82 6.39 3.60
N PRO A 76 -3.52 7.40 3.04
CA PRO A 76 -4.64 7.16 2.13
C PRO A 76 -4.31 6.23 0.95
N GLY A 77 -3.04 6.22 0.50
CA GLY A 77 -2.56 5.28 -0.52
C GLY A 77 -2.59 3.82 -0.07
N THR A 78 -2.26 3.54 1.18
CA THR A 78 -2.36 2.19 1.77
C THR A 78 -3.81 1.74 1.87
N LEU A 79 -4.70 2.62 2.31
CA LEU A 79 -6.14 2.31 2.39
C LEU A 79 -6.73 2.04 0.99
N ALA A 80 -6.33 2.82 -0.02
CA ALA A 80 -6.70 2.57 -1.41
C ALA A 80 -6.16 1.23 -1.94
N SER A 81 -5.01 0.77 -1.44
CA SER A 81 -4.46 -0.55 -1.82
C SER A 81 -5.32 -1.71 -1.31
N TYR A 82 -6.01 -1.55 -0.17
CA TYR A 82 -6.98 -2.54 0.31
C TYR A 82 -8.19 -2.66 -0.62
N ARG A 83 -8.66 -1.54 -1.20
CA ARG A 83 -9.69 -1.56 -2.27
C ARG A 83 -9.21 -2.36 -3.48
N CYS A 84 -7.98 -2.19 -3.92
CA CYS A 84 -7.44 -2.97 -5.04
C CYS A 84 -7.36 -4.47 -4.70
N ALA A 85 -6.97 -4.80 -3.47
CA ALA A 85 -6.88 -6.19 -3.01
C ALA A 85 -8.25 -6.88 -2.99
N ILE A 86 -9.29 -6.23 -2.46
CA ILE A 86 -10.64 -6.80 -2.43
C ILE A 86 -11.23 -6.90 -3.85
N LYS A 87 -11.03 -5.88 -4.71
CA LYS A 87 -11.46 -5.94 -6.12
C LYS A 87 -10.81 -7.11 -6.87
N ASP A 88 -9.53 -7.38 -6.63
CA ASP A 88 -8.84 -8.53 -7.22
C ASP A 88 -9.39 -9.85 -6.67
N TYR A 89 -9.76 -9.90 -5.39
CA TYR A 89 -10.37 -11.08 -4.76
C TYR A 89 -11.74 -11.42 -5.37
N TYR A 90 -12.63 -10.44 -5.57
CA TYR A 90 -13.90 -10.63 -6.31
C TYR A 90 -13.66 -11.24 -7.69
N LYS A 91 -12.68 -10.68 -8.44
CA LYS A 91 -12.33 -11.18 -9.78
C LYS A 91 -11.78 -12.61 -9.77
N ARG A 92 -11.05 -13.01 -8.72
CA ARG A 92 -10.51 -14.38 -8.60
C ARG A 92 -11.61 -15.38 -8.26
N GLN A 93 -12.58 -14.98 -7.44
CA GLN A 93 -13.74 -15.81 -7.07
C GLN A 93 -14.81 -15.86 -8.17
N GLY A 94 -14.66 -15.07 -9.25
CA GLY A 94 -15.65 -15.00 -10.34
C GLY A 94 -16.96 -14.32 -9.95
N VAL A 95 -16.97 -13.58 -8.83
CA VAL A 95 -18.15 -12.88 -8.32
C VAL A 95 -18.22 -11.48 -8.95
N PRO A 96 -19.40 -11.03 -9.43
CA PRO A 96 -19.56 -9.68 -9.96
C PRO A 96 -19.20 -8.64 -8.90
N LEU A 97 -18.39 -7.65 -9.29
CA LEU A 97 -18.00 -6.58 -8.39
C LEU A 97 -19.19 -5.62 -8.19
N PRO A 98 -19.56 -5.29 -6.95
CA PRO A 98 -20.60 -4.30 -6.69
C PRO A 98 -20.21 -2.91 -7.25
N SER A 99 -21.15 -2.20 -7.88
CA SER A 99 -20.91 -0.91 -8.55
C SER A 99 -20.39 0.18 -7.60
N GLN A 100 -20.72 0.08 -6.31
CA GLN A 100 -20.28 0.99 -5.26
C GLN A 100 -18.74 1.02 -5.11
N TYR A 101 -18.05 -0.07 -5.48
CA TYR A 101 -16.59 -0.12 -5.45
C TYR A 101 -15.92 0.74 -6.53
N ASP A 102 -16.65 1.29 -7.51
CA ASP A 102 -16.09 2.15 -8.55
C ASP A 102 -16.31 3.63 -8.32
N ASP A 103 -17.54 4.06 -8.03
CA ASP A 103 -17.90 5.48 -7.96
C ASP A 103 -17.74 6.07 -6.55
N ASP A 104 -18.48 5.56 -5.56
CA ASP A 104 -18.50 6.09 -4.18
C ASP A 104 -17.10 6.10 -3.51
N MET A 105 -16.30 5.09 -3.82
CA MET A 105 -14.93 4.99 -3.30
C MET A 105 -13.99 6.08 -3.82
N LYS A 106 -14.21 6.68 -5.00
CA LYS A 106 -13.32 7.75 -5.52
C LYS A 106 -13.41 8.99 -4.64
N ASP A 107 -14.62 9.41 -4.31
CA ASP A 107 -14.88 10.61 -3.52
C ASP A 107 -14.38 10.41 -2.08
N LEU A 108 -14.62 9.23 -1.50
CA LEU A 108 -14.13 8.87 -0.17
C LEU A 108 -12.59 8.96 -0.06
N PHE A 109 -11.86 8.34 -1.01
CA PHE A 109 -10.39 8.39 -0.99
C PHE A 109 -9.84 9.77 -1.34
N GLN A 110 -10.55 10.57 -2.13
CA GLN A 110 -10.20 11.96 -2.40
C GLN A 110 -10.33 12.81 -1.13
N GLY A 111 -11.43 12.65 -0.37
CA GLY A 111 -11.63 13.30 0.92
C GLY A 111 -10.53 12.95 1.93
N MET A 112 -10.20 11.67 2.07
CA MET A 112 -9.10 11.21 2.93
C MET A 112 -7.74 11.82 2.53
N ARG A 113 -7.45 11.89 1.22
CA ARG A 113 -6.20 12.50 0.73
C ARG A 113 -6.12 13.98 1.07
N ARG A 114 -7.23 14.72 0.88
CA ARG A 114 -7.30 16.14 1.20
C ARG A 114 -7.08 16.38 2.70
N HIS A 115 -7.80 15.66 3.56
CA HIS A 115 -7.66 15.78 5.01
C HIS A 115 -6.24 15.41 5.50
N HIS A 116 -5.63 14.36 4.92
CA HIS A 116 -4.24 14.01 5.23
C HIS A 116 -3.25 15.08 4.76
N ALA A 117 -3.45 15.68 3.58
CA ALA A 117 -2.61 16.75 3.08
C ALA A 117 -2.72 18.02 3.95
N GLU A 118 -3.93 18.40 4.34
CA GLU A 118 -4.18 19.53 5.25
C GLU A 118 -3.50 19.32 6.61
N GLN A 119 -3.60 18.12 7.20
CA GLN A 119 -2.89 17.78 8.43
C GLN A 119 -1.35 17.75 8.28
N THR A 120 -0.86 17.40 7.11
CA THR A 120 0.57 17.42 6.82
C THR A 120 1.08 18.85 6.73
N GLN A 121 0.33 19.73 6.05
CA GLN A 121 0.66 21.14 5.89
C GLN A 121 0.55 21.94 7.20
N SER A 122 -0.41 21.59 8.06
CA SER A 122 -0.56 22.22 9.38
C SER A 122 0.44 21.69 10.43
N GLY A 123 1.31 20.74 10.06
CA GLY A 123 2.33 20.18 10.94
C GLY A 123 1.85 19.05 11.86
N GLY A 124 0.59 18.61 11.74
CA GLY A 124 0.02 17.50 12.51
C GLY A 124 0.58 16.13 12.12
N ILE A 125 1.09 15.97 10.90
CA ILE A 125 1.74 14.74 10.42
C ILE A 125 3.18 15.07 10.00
N LYS A 126 4.17 14.53 10.70
CA LYS A 126 5.56 14.55 10.24
C LYS A 126 5.67 13.65 9.01
N GLU A 127 5.78 14.27 7.83
CA GLU A 127 6.19 13.59 6.60
C GLU A 127 7.52 12.86 6.86
N SER A 128 7.45 11.52 6.92
CA SER A 128 8.60 10.62 6.75
C SER A 128 8.96 10.57 5.26
N GLY A 129 9.15 11.74 4.66
CA GLY A 129 9.71 11.93 3.34
C GLY A 129 11.19 12.26 3.45
N LYS A 130 11.97 11.96 2.40
CA LYS A 130 13.34 12.47 2.29
C LYS A 130 13.23 13.98 2.15
N ARG A 131 13.48 14.71 3.23
CA ARG A 131 13.61 16.17 3.14
C ARG A 131 14.82 16.47 2.26
N PRO A 132 14.75 17.48 1.38
CA PRO A 132 15.93 17.97 0.69
C PRO A 132 17.00 18.25 1.74
N MET A 133 18.15 17.63 1.56
CA MET A 133 19.29 17.87 2.43
C MET A 133 19.67 19.35 2.27
N GLY A 134 19.97 20.05 3.36
CA GLY A 134 20.40 21.45 3.28
C GLY A 134 21.87 21.55 2.85
N LEU A 135 22.25 22.66 2.21
CA LEU A 135 23.63 22.89 1.74
C LEU A 135 24.65 22.73 2.87
N SER A 136 24.38 23.30 4.04
CA SER A 136 25.24 23.17 5.22
C SER A 136 25.42 21.74 5.71
N THR A 137 24.38 20.91 5.57
CA THR A 137 24.45 19.48 5.93
C THR A 137 25.29 18.73 4.93
N TYR A 138 25.12 19.03 3.64
CA TYR A 138 25.92 18.46 2.57
C TYR A 138 27.41 18.81 2.70
N GLU A 139 27.75 20.06 3.00
CA GLU A 139 29.13 20.48 3.22
C GLU A 139 29.78 19.72 4.38
N SER A 140 29.07 19.60 5.51
CA SER A 140 29.54 18.83 6.67
C SER A 140 29.78 17.36 6.34
N LEU A 141 28.83 16.71 5.66
CA LEU A 141 28.96 15.31 5.23
C LEU A 141 30.06 15.12 4.18
N SER A 142 30.25 16.09 3.29
CA SER A 142 31.32 16.07 2.29
C SER A 142 32.69 16.10 2.97
N LEU A 143 32.89 17.01 3.94
CA LEU A 143 34.12 17.08 4.74
C LEU A 143 34.36 15.81 5.57
N ALA A 144 33.30 15.23 6.14
CA ALA A 144 33.39 13.98 6.88
C ALA A 144 33.76 12.80 5.95
N SER A 145 33.18 12.74 4.75
CA SER A 145 33.42 11.68 3.78
C SER A 145 34.86 11.64 3.27
N LEU A 146 35.53 12.79 3.15
CA LEU A 146 36.94 12.86 2.75
C LEU A 146 37.90 12.27 3.79
N LYS A 147 37.45 12.12 5.04
CA LYS A 147 38.23 11.51 6.13
C LYS A 147 38.05 9.99 6.18
N LEU A 148 37.12 9.43 5.39
CA LEU A 148 36.92 7.99 5.31
C LEU A 148 37.99 7.38 4.40
N MET A 149 38.63 6.31 4.87
CA MET A 149 39.60 5.54 4.09
C MET A 149 38.89 4.51 3.20
N ASP A 150 37.84 4.94 2.50
CA ASP A 150 36.99 4.09 1.64
C ASP A 150 37.25 4.32 0.14
N GLY A 151 38.39 4.92 -0.19
CA GLY A 151 38.76 5.27 -1.57
C GLY A 151 37.90 6.36 -2.19
N GLY A 152 37.17 7.14 -1.37
CA GLY A 152 36.31 8.23 -1.84
C GLY A 152 34.93 7.75 -2.31
N PHE A 153 34.57 6.49 -2.06
CA PHE A 153 33.27 5.94 -2.44
C PHE A 153 32.12 6.72 -1.79
N SER A 154 32.20 7.00 -0.48
CA SER A 154 31.18 7.77 0.23
C SER A 154 31.06 9.20 -0.30
N HIS A 155 32.18 9.81 -0.69
CA HIS A 155 32.18 11.17 -1.26
C HIS A 155 31.49 11.18 -2.62
N LEU A 156 31.82 10.22 -3.49
CA LEU A 156 31.18 10.07 -4.80
C LEU A 156 29.69 9.77 -4.67
N PHE A 157 29.30 8.88 -3.76
CA PHE A 157 27.89 8.57 -3.49
C PHE A 157 27.12 9.78 -3.00
N LEU A 158 27.70 10.58 -2.08
CA LEU A 158 27.09 11.80 -1.56
C LEU A 158 26.91 12.85 -2.67
N ALA A 159 27.96 13.07 -3.48
CA ALA A 159 27.93 14.02 -4.59
C ALA A 159 26.88 13.64 -5.64
N LEU A 160 26.79 12.36 -6.02
CA LEU A 160 25.78 11.87 -6.96
C LEU A 160 24.37 11.96 -6.37
N SER A 161 24.19 11.61 -5.09
CA SER A 161 22.89 11.70 -4.43
C SER A 161 22.39 13.14 -4.33
N TRP A 162 23.30 14.07 -4.02
CA TRP A 162 22.98 15.50 -3.97
C TRP A 162 22.61 16.06 -5.34
N ASN A 163 23.40 15.79 -6.38
CA ASN A 163 23.20 16.36 -7.71
C ASN A 163 22.07 15.69 -8.51
N LEU A 164 21.84 14.39 -8.32
CA LEU A 164 20.89 13.61 -9.15
C LEU A 164 19.59 13.25 -8.43
N MET A 165 19.59 13.18 -7.09
CA MET A 165 18.45 12.69 -6.31
C MET A 165 17.86 13.70 -5.32
N CYS A 166 18.35 14.95 -5.28
CA CYS A 166 17.90 15.97 -4.31
C CYS A 166 17.81 17.39 -4.89
N ARG A 167 16.77 17.63 -5.70
CA ARG A 167 15.85 18.77 -5.54
C ARG A 167 14.43 18.21 -5.42
#